data_AF-A0A444XXA4-F1
#
_entry.id   AF-A0A444XXA4-F1
#
_cell.length_a   1.000
_cell.length_b   1.000
_cell.length_c   1.000
_cell.angle_alpha   90.00
_cell.angle_beta   90.00
_cell.angle_gamma   90.00
#
_symmetry.space_group_name_H-M   'P 1'
#
loop_
_entity.id
_entity.type
_entity.pdbx_description
1 polymer ?
#
loop_
_entity_poly.entity_id
_entity_poly.type
_entity_poly.pdbx_seq_one_letter_code
_entity_poly.pdbx_strand_id
1 'polypeptide(L)'
;MSIIHTLPLFFTFLLLSQAQPPSGAPSPSPSSGARSPSPPSDTPSPSPRSSTVCIIGAGIGGSSVAHFLREYTPHSSDFPTKILVFERRTTVGGRMATITIAGDTFEAGASILHPKNFHAVNYTKLLDLKVKPPSSESNSIGIWNGERFVFKTVKIGSDIPLVNQLLKLPLIDYIVSNLVSLVNSVLLFFRYGFSLLKMQSFVESAVNRFLKFYEVPGSRPVFETVDEMLKWAGLYNLTTRTLQDELTDVGMSPLLINELVTVITRINYGQSVLMSGLAGAVSLAGSGGGLWAIEGGNWQMAAGLINQSDAELHLHEEIISIANLGDYYELSSTKGKSYSCEVAVVATPLDELNIQFTPPVSVPKRKLQHTHTTFVRGSLNPVYFGFSRATKIPELVGTLEDPNIPFSSISVLKKHNEKESTFKIFSRQPMADTLLDKIFSARNETIRIDWAAYPHYKPPEIFAPFILDGQHLYYVNAFENAASTMETSAVAAENIARLIASRYFGKVIAYPSNKATASSQAVDAHLDL
;
A
#
# COMPACT_ATOMS: atom_id res chain seq x y z
N MET A 1 -1.00 -13.64 -0.82
CA MET A 1 -2.39 -13.33 -1.25
C MET A 1 -2.45 -12.87 -2.71
N SER A 2 -1.54 -13.34 -3.57
CA SER A 2 -1.66 -13.10 -5.01
C SER A 2 -2.77 -14.00 -5.54
N ILE A 3 -3.84 -13.39 -6.05
CA ILE A 3 -5.02 -14.10 -6.59
C ILE A 3 -4.82 -14.40 -8.08
N ILE A 4 -3.94 -13.64 -8.73
CA ILE A 4 -3.73 -13.61 -10.18
C ILE A 4 -2.27 -14.00 -10.51
N HIS A 5 -1.78 -15.10 -9.94
CA HIS A 5 -0.45 -15.63 -10.32
C HIS A 5 -0.48 -16.61 -11.50
N THR A 6 -1.68 -16.97 -11.98
CA THR A 6 -1.89 -18.10 -12.89
C THR A 6 -2.01 -17.70 -14.37
N LEU A 7 -2.28 -16.44 -14.70
CA LEU A 7 -2.42 -16.01 -16.10
C LEU A 7 -1.15 -15.94 -16.99
N PRO A 8 0.12 -15.93 -16.51
CA PRO A 8 1.25 -15.67 -17.42
C PRO A 8 1.45 -16.79 -18.46
N LEU A 9 1.25 -18.06 -18.09
CA LEU A 9 1.65 -19.20 -18.93
C LEU A 9 0.82 -19.38 -20.22
N PHE A 10 -0.42 -18.89 -20.26
CA PHE A 10 -1.30 -19.08 -21.41
C PHE A 10 -1.07 -18.05 -22.54
N PHE A 11 -0.50 -16.88 -22.19
CA PHE A 11 -0.37 -15.75 -23.12
C PHE A 11 1.04 -15.59 -23.71
N THR A 12 2.05 -16.23 -23.13
CA THR A 12 3.41 -16.29 -23.72
C THR A 12 3.43 -17.02 -25.07
N PHE A 13 2.44 -17.89 -25.34
CA PHE A 13 2.37 -18.66 -26.60
C PHE A 13 1.68 -17.93 -27.77
N LEU A 14 1.03 -16.78 -27.55
CA LEU A 14 0.24 -16.10 -28.60
C LEU A 14 0.85 -14.80 -29.15
N LEU A 15 2.00 -14.36 -28.64
CA LEU A 15 2.61 -13.05 -28.98
C LEU A 15 4.03 -13.18 -29.55
N LEU A 16 4.24 -14.15 -30.44
CA LEU A 16 5.43 -14.24 -31.29
C LEU A 16 5.06 -14.01 -32.76
N SER A 17 4.85 -12.74 -33.13
CA SER A 17 5.03 -12.29 -34.50
C SER A 17 5.19 -10.77 -34.57
N GLN A 18 6.29 -10.37 -35.23
CA GLN A 18 6.59 -9.03 -35.78
C GLN A 18 7.23 -7.99 -34.83
N ALA A 19 8.55 -7.81 -34.97
CA ALA A 19 9.12 -6.66 -35.70
C ALA A 19 10.66 -6.68 -35.64
N GLN A 20 11.31 -6.53 -36.80
CA GLN A 20 12.76 -6.31 -36.92
C GLN A 20 13.14 -4.85 -36.66
N PRO A 21 14.35 -4.57 -36.16
CA PRO A 21 14.87 -3.21 -35.95
C PRO A 21 15.69 -2.70 -37.15
N PRO A 22 15.77 -1.38 -37.37
CA PRO A 22 16.84 -0.79 -38.17
C PRO A 22 17.98 -0.23 -37.30
N SER A 23 19.18 -0.47 -37.82
CA SER A 23 20.51 -0.05 -37.39
C SER A 23 20.85 1.40 -37.74
N GLY A 24 21.78 2.02 -36.98
CA GLY A 24 22.68 3.06 -37.53
C GLY A 24 23.07 4.18 -36.56
N ALA A 25 24.30 4.12 -36.04
CA ALA A 25 25.05 5.20 -35.37
C ALA A 25 25.62 6.19 -36.45
N PRO A 26 26.36 7.30 -36.16
CA PRO A 26 27.24 7.55 -35.00
C PRO A 26 27.29 8.97 -34.39
N SER A 27 27.99 9.02 -33.27
CA SER A 27 28.47 10.15 -32.45
C SER A 27 29.41 11.15 -33.15
N PRO A 28 29.57 12.35 -32.56
CA PRO A 28 30.91 12.91 -32.38
C PRO A 28 31.21 13.42 -30.96
N SER A 29 32.51 13.51 -30.73
CA SER A 29 33.30 13.76 -29.51
C SER A 29 33.40 15.25 -29.11
N PRO A 30 34.02 15.58 -27.94
CA PRO A 30 33.77 16.82 -27.19
C PRO A 30 34.71 17.97 -27.57
N SER A 31 34.30 19.20 -27.28
CA SER A 31 35.17 20.37 -27.30
C SER A 31 35.03 21.23 -26.04
N SER A 32 36.18 21.76 -25.65
CA SER A 32 36.55 22.56 -24.49
C SER A 32 36.02 24.00 -24.50
N GLY A 33 35.90 24.64 -23.32
CA GLY A 33 36.04 26.09 -23.24
C GLY A 33 35.48 26.81 -22.01
N ALA A 34 36.41 27.26 -21.16
CA ALA A 34 36.45 28.55 -20.45
C ALA A 34 35.49 28.88 -19.26
N ARG A 35 36.13 29.04 -18.09
CA ARG A 35 35.74 29.87 -16.93
C ARG A 35 35.74 31.37 -17.27
N SER A 36 34.87 32.16 -16.62
CA SER A 36 35.16 33.49 -16.01
C SER A 36 33.87 34.03 -15.31
N PRO A 37 33.87 35.14 -14.54
CA PRO A 37 33.74 35.11 -13.07
C PRO A 37 32.48 35.82 -12.53
N SER A 38 32.16 35.54 -11.26
CA SER A 38 31.11 36.18 -10.46
C SER A 38 31.55 37.54 -9.87
N PRO A 39 30.66 38.56 -9.78
CA PRO A 39 30.86 39.73 -8.92
C PRO A 39 30.24 39.54 -7.52
N PRO A 40 30.75 40.23 -6.48
CA PRO A 40 30.31 40.09 -5.09
C PRO A 40 29.17 41.07 -4.77
N SER A 41 28.22 40.66 -3.93
CA SER A 41 27.31 41.60 -3.26
C SER A 41 27.13 41.17 -1.80
N ASP A 42 27.95 41.76 -0.92
CA ASP A 42 27.76 41.74 0.52
C ASP A 42 26.47 42.48 0.87
N THR A 43 25.47 41.71 1.31
CA THR A 43 24.43 42.18 2.23
C THR A 43 24.56 41.34 3.49
N PRO A 44 24.52 41.94 4.70
CA PRO A 44 24.68 41.18 5.93
C PRO A 44 23.54 40.17 6.04
N SER A 45 23.89 38.89 5.99
CA SER A 45 22.95 37.78 6.13
C SER A 45 22.28 37.85 7.51
N PRO A 46 20.94 37.65 7.60
CA PRO A 46 20.32 37.42 8.88
C PRO A 46 20.94 36.15 9.48
N SER A 47 21.29 36.23 10.77
CA SER A 47 21.75 35.11 11.58
C SER A 47 20.94 33.83 11.28
N PRO A 48 21.57 32.65 11.21
CA PRO A 48 20.90 31.46 10.75
C PRO A 48 19.77 31.04 11.68
N ARG A 49 18.52 31.16 11.21
CA ARG A 49 17.36 30.62 11.89
C ARG A 49 17.36 29.10 11.70
N SER A 50 17.72 28.34 12.73
CA SER A 50 17.41 26.91 12.78
C SER A 50 15.92 26.72 12.55
N SER A 51 15.52 25.82 11.66
CA SER A 51 14.11 25.61 11.32
C SER A 51 13.63 24.29 11.90
N THR A 52 12.49 24.30 12.58
CA THR A 52 11.87 23.16 13.24
C THR A 52 10.64 22.72 12.46
N VAL A 53 10.65 21.47 12.00
CA VAL A 53 9.51 20.83 11.35
C VAL A 53 8.92 19.80 12.30
N CYS A 54 7.63 19.93 12.59
CA CYS A 54 6.90 19.02 13.45
C CYS A 54 5.97 18.13 12.64
N ILE A 55 6.14 16.82 12.75
CA ILE A 55 5.40 15.80 12.03
C ILE A 55 4.53 15.03 13.02
N ILE A 56 3.21 15.03 12.80
CA ILE A 56 2.24 14.36 13.67
C ILE A 56 1.86 13.01 13.05
N GLY A 57 2.36 11.93 13.64
CA GLY A 57 2.13 10.53 13.24
C GLY A 57 3.41 9.86 12.70
N ALA A 58 3.82 8.74 13.32
CA ALA A 58 5.01 7.97 12.92
C ALA A 58 4.68 6.75 12.04
N GLY A 59 3.59 6.83 11.27
CA GLY A 59 3.32 5.88 10.18
C GLY A 59 4.15 6.19 8.93
N ILE A 60 3.97 5.39 7.88
CA ILE A 60 4.76 5.54 6.63
C ILE A 60 4.71 6.95 6.03
N GLY A 61 3.55 7.63 6.07
CA GLY A 61 3.42 9.00 5.58
C GLY A 61 4.35 9.98 6.32
N GLY A 62 4.28 10.01 7.66
CA GLY A 62 5.12 10.91 8.47
C GLY A 62 6.61 10.55 8.42
N SER A 63 6.94 9.26 8.44
CA SER A 63 8.33 8.81 8.29
C SER A 63 8.91 9.14 6.91
N SER A 64 8.10 9.05 5.85
CA SER A 64 8.50 9.45 4.50
C SER A 64 8.69 10.95 4.39
N VAL A 65 7.87 11.77 5.06
CA VAL A 65 8.09 13.23 5.12
C VAL A 65 9.44 13.53 5.78
N ALA A 66 9.73 12.91 6.93
CA ALA A 66 11.02 13.09 7.60
C ALA A 66 12.20 12.73 6.68
N HIS A 67 12.09 11.59 5.99
CA HIS A 67 13.11 11.11 5.05
C HIS A 67 13.32 12.07 3.88
N PHE A 68 12.25 12.48 3.20
CA PHE A 68 12.38 13.37 2.04
C PHE A 68 12.75 14.80 2.43
N LEU A 69 12.36 15.28 3.61
CA LEU A 69 12.87 16.56 4.11
C LEU A 69 14.38 16.49 4.32
N ARG A 70 14.87 15.38 4.87
CA ARG A 70 16.31 15.15 5.01
C ARG A 70 17.00 14.98 3.65
N GLU A 71 16.32 14.45 2.64
CA GLU A 71 16.88 14.38 1.29
C GLU A 71 16.84 15.74 0.56
N TYR A 72 15.81 16.57 0.75
CA TYR A 72 15.55 17.75 -0.09
C TYR A 72 15.94 19.08 0.55
N THR A 73 16.30 19.11 1.83
CA THR A 73 16.72 20.33 2.52
C THR A 73 18.24 20.35 2.72
N PRO A 74 18.90 21.52 2.64
CA PRO A 74 20.34 21.61 2.86
C PRO A 74 20.73 21.18 4.28
N HIS A 75 21.73 20.31 4.40
CA HIS A 75 22.45 20.06 5.66
C HIS A 75 23.76 20.83 5.66
N SER A 76 23.67 22.14 5.84
CA SER A 76 24.83 22.92 6.25
C SER A 76 24.80 23.11 7.76
N SER A 77 25.97 23.08 8.40
CA SER A 77 26.17 23.51 9.79
C SER A 77 25.50 24.86 10.07
N ASP A 78 25.41 25.67 9.04
CA ASP A 78 24.91 27.04 9.11
C ASP A 78 23.39 27.11 9.05
N PHE A 79 22.64 26.05 8.69
CA PHE A 79 21.17 26.08 8.67
C PHE A 79 20.57 24.69 9.03
N PRO A 80 20.72 24.24 10.28
CA PRO A 80 20.22 22.93 10.68
C PRO A 80 18.68 22.91 10.70
N THR A 81 18.09 21.95 9.97
CA THR A 81 16.68 21.60 10.08
C THR A 81 16.49 20.57 11.20
N LYS A 82 15.76 20.95 12.25
CA LYS A 82 15.34 20.05 13.33
C LYS A 82 14.02 19.40 12.94
N ILE A 83 13.93 18.07 13.00
CA ILE A 83 12.71 17.33 12.70
C ILE A 83 12.20 16.69 14.00
N LEU A 84 10.98 17.01 14.41
CA LEU A 84 10.29 16.38 15.52
C LEU A 84 9.19 15.47 14.98
N VAL A 85 9.12 14.22 15.41
CA VAL A 85 8.06 13.28 15.02
C VAL A 85 7.30 12.84 16.26
N PHE A 86 5.99 13.05 16.28
CA PHE A 86 5.12 12.72 17.41
C PHE A 86 4.27 11.49 17.11
N GLU A 87 4.28 10.51 18.01
CA GLU A 87 3.48 9.29 17.91
C GLU A 87 2.75 9.05 19.24
N ARG A 88 1.43 8.98 19.17
CA ARG A 88 0.57 8.75 20.33
C ARG A 88 0.74 7.34 20.91
N ARG A 89 1.14 6.38 20.09
CA ARG A 89 1.38 4.99 20.51
C ARG A 89 2.81 4.80 21.02
N THR A 90 3.04 3.64 21.61
CA THR A 90 4.37 3.22 22.09
C THR A 90 5.28 2.71 20.97
N THR A 91 4.75 2.57 19.74
CA THR A 91 5.45 1.99 18.60
C THR A 91 5.15 2.76 17.33
N VAL A 92 6.14 2.86 16.43
CA VAL A 92 6.00 3.46 15.10
C VAL A 92 5.32 2.50 14.11
N GLY A 93 4.97 2.99 12.92
CA GLY A 93 4.44 2.20 11.81
C GLY A 93 2.92 2.32 11.59
N GLY A 94 2.16 2.86 12.55
CA GLY A 94 0.73 3.11 12.39
C GLY A 94 -0.08 1.88 11.98
N ARG A 95 -0.71 1.91 10.79
CA ARG A 95 -1.52 0.81 10.21
C ARG A 95 -0.69 -0.38 9.67
N MET A 96 0.63 -0.31 9.77
CA MET A 96 1.55 -1.41 9.44
C MET A 96 1.93 -2.25 10.66
N ALA A 97 1.11 -2.19 11.72
CA ALA A 97 1.36 -2.92 12.94
C ALA A 97 1.32 -4.44 12.73
N THR A 98 2.02 -5.14 13.60
CA THR A 98 2.03 -6.60 13.65
C THR A 98 1.36 -7.11 14.92
N ILE A 99 1.01 -8.39 14.91
CA ILE A 99 0.59 -9.15 16.09
C ILE A 99 1.44 -10.38 16.25
N THR A 100 1.59 -10.86 17.48
CA THR A 100 2.15 -12.17 17.77
C THR A 100 1.03 -13.09 18.24
N ILE A 101 0.88 -14.24 17.59
CA ILE A 101 -0.08 -15.29 17.95
C ILE A 101 0.62 -16.64 17.76
N ALA A 102 0.47 -17.56 18.70
CA ALA A 102 1.17 -18.86 18.66
C ALA A 102 2.71 -18.76 18.58
N GLY A 103 3.31 -17.64 19.02
CA GLY A 103 4.76 -17.38 18.92
C GLY A 103 5.24 -16.89 17.54
N ASP A 104 4.35 -16.74 16.57
CA ASP A 104 4.64 -16.19 15.24
C ASP A 104 4.11 -14.77 15.09
N THR A 105 4.85 -13.93 14.38
CA THR A 105 4.47 -12.53 14.13
C THR A 105 3.88 -12.36 12.73
N PHE A 106 2.71 -11.73 12.65
CA PHE A 106 1.99 -11.48 11.41
C PHE A 106 1.56 -10.02 11.28
N GLU A 107 1.43 -9.56 10.03
CA GLU A 107 0.86 -8.26 9.72
C GLU A 107 -0.61 -8.17 10.15
N ALA A 108 -0.93 -7.18 10.98
CA ALA A 108 -2.28 -6.88 11.42
C ALA A 108 -3.10 -6.20 10.31
N GLY A 109 -2.43 -5.27 9.59
CA GLY A 109 -2.99 -4.45 8.53
C GLY A 109 -2.22 -4.61 7.23
N ALA A 110 -1.62 -3.50 6.75
CA ALA A 110 -0.97 -3.31 5.46
C ALA A 110 0.06 -4.38 5.08
N SER A 111 -0.41 -5.53 4.59
CA SER A 111 0.37 -6.78 4.53
C SER A 111 1.05 -7.06 3.19
N ILE A 112 0.86 -6.20 2.18
CA ILE A 112 1.23 -6.47 0.80
C ILE A 112 1.87 -5.23 0.17
N LEU A 113 2.97 -5.46 -0.55
CA LEU A 113 3.67 -4.50 -1.39
C LEU A 113 3.70 -5.00 -2.84
N HIS A 114 3.60 -4.06 -3.78
CA HIS A 114 3.57 -4.33 -5.21
C HIS A 114 4.92 -3.95 -5.86
N PRO A 115 5.42 -4.66 -6.88
CA PRO A 115 6.72 -4.34 -7.51
C PRO A 115 6.84 -2.92 -8.09
N LYS A 116 5.71 -2.29 -8.43
CA LYS A 116 5.63 -0.90 -8.92
C LYS A 116 5.49 0.16 -7.80
N ASN A 117 5.63 -0.26 -6.55
CA ASN A 117 5.73 0.64 -5.40
C ASN A 117 7.20 1.06 -5.24
N PHE A 118 7.64 2.04 -6.04
CA PHE A 118 9.05 2.35 -6.15
C PHE A 118 9.64 2.98 -4.89
N HIS A 119 8.86 3.74 -4.10
CA HIS A 119 9.31 4.17 -2.78
C HIS A 119 9.50 2.99 -1.85
N ALA A 120 8.52 2.08 -1.72
CA ALA A 120 8.70 0.91 -0.85
C ALA A 120 9.91 0.03 -1.27
N VAL A 121 10.11 -0.18 -2.57
CA VAL A 121 11.30 -0.88 -3.10
C VAL A 121 12.59 -0.14 -2.74
N ASN A 122 12.61 1.18 -2.89
CA ASN A 122 13.79 1.98 -2.57
C ASN A 122 14.07 2.03 -1.07
N TYR A 123 13.05 2.16 -0.23
CA TYR A 123 13.17 2.11 1.24
C TYR A 123 13.73 0.77 1.69
N THR A 124 13.25 -0.32 1.10
CA THR A 124 13.76 -1.68 1.39
C THR A 124 15.26 -1.78 1.13
N LYS A 125 15.72 -1.27 -0.02
CA LYS A 125 17.15 -1.26 -0.38
C LYS A 125 17.96 -0.32 0.51
N LEU A 126 17.45 0.88 0.77
CA LEU A 126 18.09 1.90 1.58
C LEU A 126 18.33 1.43 3.02
N LEU A 127 17.41 0.65 3.55
CA LEU A 127 17.39 0.18 4.93
C LEU A 127 17.95 -1.24 5.09
N ASP A 128 18.45 -1.86 4.01
CA ASP A 128 18.93 -3.25 3.96
C ASP A 128 17.93 -4.26 4.57
N LEU A 129 16.63 -4.06 4.27
CA LEU A 129 15.57 -4.90 4.81
C LEU A 129 15.40 -6.19 4.00
N LYS A 130 15.20 -7.30 4.70
CA LYS A 130 14.96 -8.60 4.07
C LYS A 130 13.53 -8.70 3.54
N VAL A 131 13.40 -9.12 2.29
CA VAL A 131 12.11 -9.43 1.68
C VAL A 131 11.70 -10.84 2.08
N LYS A 132 10.49 -10.98 2.61
CA LYS A 132 9.90 -12.30 2.86
C LYS A 132 9.67 -12.98 1.52
N PRO A 133 10.19 -14.21 1.29
CA PRO A 133 9.91 -14.93 0.06
C PRO A 133 8.39 -15.13 -0.07
N PRO A 134 7.84 -15.11 -1.30
CA PRO A 134 6.47 -15.52 -1.52
C PRO A 134 6.29 -16.90 -0.88
N SER A 135 5.31 -17.06 0.02
CA SER A 135 5.04 -18.37 0.59
C SER A 135 4.80 -19.33 -0.56
N SER A 136 5.64 -20.38 -0.67
CA SER A 136 5.56 -21.41 -1.72
C SER A 136 4.26 -22.22 -1.68
N GLU A 137 3.39 -21.97 -0.71
CA GLU A 137 2.06 -22.53 -0.69
C GLU A 137 1.21 -21.84 -1.75
N SER A 138 0.88 -22.60 -2.81
CA SER A 138 -0.20 -22.27 -3.73
C SER A 138 -1.50 -22.17 -2.94
N ASN A 139 -1.83 -20.95 -2.50
CA ASN A 139 -3.04 -20.71 -1.71
C ASN A 139 -4.25 -21.04 -2.57
N SER A 140 -4.91 -22.15 -2.26
CA SER A 140 -6.20 -22.47 -2.86
C SER A 140 -7.21 -21.36 -2.52
N ILE A 141 -7.99 -20.92 -3.51
CA ILE A 141 -8.93 -19.81 -3.39
C ILE A 141 -10.34 -20.37 -3.58
N GLY A 142 -11.27 -19.94 -2.74
CA GLY A 142 -12.69 -20.17 -2.90
C GLY A 142 -13.47 -18.88 -2.85
N ILE A 143 -14.41 -18.71 -3.78
CA ILE A 143 -15.42 -17.64 -3.74
C ILE A 143 -16.68 -18.22 -3.13
N TRP A 144 -17.07 -17.72 -1.95
CA TRP A 144 -18.19 -18.20 -1.16
C TRP A 144 -19.33 -17.17 -1.17
N ASN A 145 -20.56 -17.64 -1.41
CA ASN A 145 -21.75 -16.77 -1.48
C ASN A 145 -22.58 -16.75 -0.18
N GLY A 146 -22.05 -17.28 0.93
CA GLY A 146 -22.80 -17.43 2.18
C GLY A 146 -23.39 -18.82 2.40
N GLU A 147 -23.47 -19.64 1.36
CA GLU A 147 -24.03 -21.00 1.42
C GLU A 147 -23.08 -22.04 0.81
N ARG A 148 -22.56 -21.75 -0.39
CA ARG A 148 -21.71 -22.65 -1.18
C ARG A 148 -20.58 -21.88 -1.87
N PHE A 149 -19.56 -22.63 -2.31
CA PHE A 149 -18.52 -22.06 -3.16
C PHE A 149 -18.98 -22.01 -4.61
N VAL A 150 -19.09 -20.82 -5.18
CA VAL A 150 -19.43 -20.60 -6.60
C VAL A 150 -18.22 -20.78 -7.52
N PHE A 151 -17.02 -20.66 -6.97
CA PHE A 151 -15.75 -20.94 -7.64
C PHE A 151 -14.73 -21.45 -6.64
N LYS A 152 -13.86 -22.38 -7.06
CA LYS A 152 -12.70 -22.84 -6.30
C LYS A 152 -11.54 -23.13 -7.24
N THR A 153 -10.32 -22.81 -6.81
CA THR A 153 -9.13 -23.37 -7.44
C THR A 153 -8.90 -24.80 -6.97
N VAL A 154 -8.22 -25.57 -7.82
CA VAL A 154 -7.82 -26.94 -7.54
C VAL A 154 -6.49 -26.91 -6.80
N LYS A 155 -6.34 -27.83 -5.85
CA LYS A 155 -5.08 -28.15 -5.19
C LYS A 155 -4.81 -29.64 -5.35
N ILE A 156 -3.58 -30.00 -5.66
CA ILE A 156 -3.12 -31.39 -5.60
C ILE A 156 -2.45 -31.60 -4.24
N GLY A 157 -2.89 -32.64 -3.55
CA GLY A 157 -2.34 -33.10 -2.28
C GLY A 157 -2.87 -34.48 -1.95
N SER A 158 -2.13 -35.25 -1.17
CA SER A 158 -2.54 -36.60 -0.75
C SER A 158 -2.53 -36.71 0.77
N ASP A 159 -3.51 -37.41 1.33
CA ASP A 159 -3.54 -37.76 2.76
C ASP A 159 -2.68 -39.02 3.05
N ILE A 160 -2.09 -39.64 2.03
CA ILE A 160 -1.15 -40.76 2.19
C ILE A 160 0.24 -40.17 2.47
N PRO A 161 0.86 -40.44 3.64
CA PRO A 161 2.11 -39.80 4.06
C PRO A 161 3.25 -39.96 3.06
N LEU A 162 3.43 -41.17 2.51
CA LEU A 162 4.48 -41.47 1.52
C LEU A 162 4.27 -40.71 0.20
N VAL A 163 3.02 -40.60 -0.27
CA VAL A 163 2.70 -39.86 -1.50
C VAL A 163 2.87 -38.36 -1.26
N ASN A 164 2.43 -37.86 -0.11
CA ASN A 164 2.63 -36.46 0.26
C ASN A 164 4.11 -36.10 0.39
N GLN A 165 4.93 -37.02 0.92
CA GLN A 165 6.38 -36.85 0.99
C GLN A 165 7.02 -36.84 -0.40
N LEU A 166 6.58 -37.72 -1.30
CA LEU A 166 7.03 -37.74 -2.70
C LEU A 166 6.65 -36.45 -3.44
N LEU A 167 5.40 -35.98 -3.27
CA LEU A 167 4.92 -34.73 -3.86
C LEU A 167 5.71 -33.50 -3.40
N LYS A 168 6.34 -33.56 -2.21
CA LYS A 168 7.16 -32.49 -1.64
C LYS A 168 8.64 -32.54 -2.08
N LEU A 169 9.05 -33.50 -2.90
CA LEU A 169 10.40 -33.50 -3.46
C LEU A 169 10.56 -32.30 -4.40
N PRO A 170 11.67 -31.53 -4.36
CA PRO A 170 11.76 -30.24 -5.05
C PRO A 170 11.37 -30.24 -6.53
N LEU A 171 11.87 -31.21 -7.30
CA LEU A 171 11.54 -31.34 -8.72
C LEU A 171 10.07 -31.71 -8.96
N ILE A 172 9.51 -32.60 -8.12
CA ILE A 172 8.13 -33.05 -8.24
C ILE A 172 7.18 -31.92 -7.82
N ASP A 173 7.48 -31.24 -6.71
CA ASP A 173 6.71 -30.10 -6.22
C ASP A 173 6.68 -28.97 -7.26
N TYR A 174 7.81 -28.69 -7.90
CA TYR A 174 7.90 -27.74 -9.01
C TYR A 174 6.99 -28.12 -10.19
N ILE A 175 7.08 -29.37 -10.68
CA ILE A 175 6.25 -29.85 -11.80
C ILE A 175 4.76 -29.82 -11.43
N VAL A 176 4.41 -30.33 -10.25
CA VAL A 176 3.01 -30.39 -9.77
C VAL A 176 2.47 -28.99 -9.58
N SER A 177 3.22 -28.07 -8.98
CA SER A 177 2.81 -26.68 -8.79
C SER A 177 2.57 -25.96 -10.12
N ASN A 178 3.42 -26.20 -11.12
CA ASN A 178 3.23 -25.66 -12.48
C ASN A 178 1.97 -26.22 -13.16
N LEU A 179 1.72 -27.53 -13.05
CA LEU A 179 0.50 -28.15 -13.58
C LEU A 179 -0.76 -27.63 -12.88
N VAL A 180 -0.74 -27.53 -11.55
CA VAL A 180 -1.85 -26.97 -10.76
C VAL A 180 -2.10 -25.51 -11.14
N SER A 181 -1.03 -24.73 -11.29
CA SER A 181 -1.11 -23.34 -11.75
C SER A 181 -1.82 -23.26 -13.10
N LEU A 182 -1.37 -24.04 -14.10
CA LEU A 182 -1.96 -24.08 -15.44
C LEU A 182 -3.44 -24.50 -15.42
N VAL A 183 -3.80 -25.55 -14.68
CA VAL A 183 -5.20 -25.97 -14.53
C VAL A 183 -6.04 -24.85 -13.94
N ASN A 184 -5.55 -24.15 -12.92
CA ASN A 184 -6.25 -23.03 -12.32
C ASN A 184 -6.38 -21.84 -13.28
N SER A 185 -5.37 -21.56 -14.12
CA SER A 185 -5.46 -20.56 -15.20
C SER A 185 -6.58 -20.90 -16.17
N VAL A 186 -6.63 -22.17 -16.58
CA VAL A 186 -7.63 -22.69 -17.51
C VAL A 186 -9.03 -22.60 -16.91
N LEU A 187 -9.20 -22.95 -15.63
CA LEU A 187 -10.49 -22.82 -14.93
C LEU A 187 -10.95 -21.36 -14.84
N LEU A 188 -10.04 -20.43 -14.52
CA LEU A 188 -10.34 -19.00 -14.51
C LEU A 188 -10.72 -18.52 -15.91
N PHE A 189 -9.98 -18.93 -16.94
CA PHE A 189 -10.27 -18.57 -18.32
C PHE A 189 -11.61 -19.13 -18.79
N PHE A 190 -11.95 -20.38 -18.49
CA PHE A 190 -13.27 -20.93 -18.85
C PHE A 190 -14.41 -20.21 -18.14
N ARG A 191 -14.20 -19.71 -16.91
CA ARG A 191 -15.23 -18.99 -16.16
C ARG A 191 -15.39 -17.54 -16.62
N TYR A 192 -14.29 -16.84 -16.83
CA TYR A 192 -14.30 -15.39 -17.03
C TYR A 192 -13.89 -14.94 -18.44
N GLY A 193 -13.29 -15.83 -19.23
CA GLY A 193 -12.83 -15.59 -20.59
C GLY A 193 -11.85 -14.42 -20.70
N PHE A 194 -11.95 -13.71 -21.82
CA PHE A 194 -11.14 -12.53 -22.11
C PHE A 194 -11.41 -11.32 -21.20
N SER A 195 -12.41 -11.37 -20.30
CA SER A 195 -12.57 -10.30 -19.29
C SER A 195 -11.39 -10.23 -18.32
N LEU A 196 -10.64 -11.31 -18.15
CA LEU A 196 -9.39 -11.30 -17.37
C LEU A 196 -8.33 -10.38 -18.00
N LEU A 197 -8.22 -10.38 -19.34
CA LEU A 197 -7.32 -9.47 -20.06
C LEU A 197 -7.77 -8.01 -19.96
N LYS A 198 -9.08 -7.76 -20.03
CA LYS A 198 -9.65 -6.42 -19.83
C LYS A 198 -9.34 -5.90 -18.44
N MET A 199 -9.45 -6.75 -17.42
CA MET A 199 -9.08 -6.42 -16.04
C MET A 199 -7.60 -6.08 -15.93
N GLN A 200 -6.72 -6.89 -16.53
CA GLN A 200 -5.28 -6.61 -16.55
C GLN A 200 -4.97 -5.28 -17.23
N SER A 201 -5.52 -5.04 -18.43
CA SER A 201 -5.32 -3.80 -19.18
C SER A 201 -5.82 -2.56 -18.43
N PHE A 202 -6.98 -2.66 -17.75
CA PHE A 202 -7.50 -1.60 -16.89
C PHE A 202 -6.53 -1.26 -15.75
N VAL A 203 -6.02 -2.28 -15.06
CA VAL A 203 -5.05 -2.11 -13.97
C VAL A 203 -3.73 -1.53 -14.48
N GLU A 204 -3.19 -2.06 -15.58
CA GLU A 204 -1.94 -1.57 -16.18
C GLU A 204 -2.05 -0.11 -16.61
N SER A 205 -3.18 0.31 -17.19
CA SER A 205 -3.43 1.71 -17.54
C SER A 205 -3.37 2.63 -16.31
N ALA A 206 -4.01 2.24 -15.21
CA ALA A 206 -3.98 3.00 -13.95
C ALA A 206 -2.56 3.02 -13.33
N VAL A 207 -1.88 1.88 -13.30
CA VAL A 207 -0.50 1.77 -12.79
C VAL A 207 0.45 2.62 -13.61
N ASN A 208 0.39 2.58 -14.94
CA ASN A 208 1.25 3.38 -15.81
C ASN A 208 1.07 4.89 -15.61
N ARG A 209 -0.17 5.34 -15.35
CA ARG A 209 -0.46 6.72 -14.97
C ARG A 209 0.08 7.07 -13.59
N PHE A 210 -0.01 6.14 -12.63
CA PHE A 210 0.56 6.30 -11.29
C PHE A 210 2.09 6.39 -11.31
N LEU A 211 2.77 5.64 -12.19
CA LEU A 211 4.23 5.67 -12.33
C LEU A 211 4.78 7.06 -12.69
N LYS A 212 3.96 7.96 -13.25
CA LYS A 212 4.34 9.36 -13.50
C LYS A 212 4.76 10.09 -12.22
N PHE A 213 4.27 9.66 -11.06
CA PHE A 213 4.68 10.26 -9.79
C PHE A 213 6.15 10.00 -9.45
N TYR A 214 6.84 9.07 -10.11
CA TYR A 214 8.28 8.87 -9.93
C TYR A 214 9.13 9.53 -11.02
N GLU A 215 8.51 10.29 -11.93
CA GLU A 215 9.28 11.12 -12.85
C GLU A 215 10.20 12.07 -12.07
N VAL A 216 11.36 12.34 -12.67
CA VAL A 216 12.43 13.10 -12.03
C VAL A 216 11.87 14.43 -11.48
N PRO A 217 12.26 14.89 -10.27
CA PRO A 217 11.70 16.09 -9.66
C PRO A 217 11.74 17.36 -10.53
N GLY A 218 12.61 17.44 -11.53
CA GLY A 218 12.65 18.53 -12.50
C GLY A 218 11.55 18.50 -13.57
N SER A 219 10.94 17.34 -13.84
CA SER A 219 9.84 17.18 -14.81
C SER A 219 8.46 17.07 -14.15
N ARG A 220 8.41 16.68 -12.87
CA ARG A 220 7.17 16.60 -12.09
C ARG A 220 6.90 17.92 -11.35
N PRO A 221 5.73 18.56 -11.51
CA PRO A 221 5.36 19.73 -10.70
C PRO A 221 5.32 19.43 -9.20
N VAL A 222 5.21 20.49 -8.39
CA VAL A 222 4.86 20.39 -6.96
C VAL A 222 3.41 20.82 -6.83
N PHE A 223 2.58 20.01 -6.16
CA PHE A 223 1.13 20.19 -6.18
C PHE A 223 0.63 20.67 -4.81
N GLU A 224 -0.17 21.73 -4.79
CA GLU A 224 -0.79 22.23 -3.54
C GLU A 224 -2.09 21.47 -3.21
N THR A 225 -2.70 20.84 -4.22
CA THR A 225 -3.94 20.07 -4.09
C THR A 225 -3.79 18.66 -4.65
N VAL A 226 -4.59 17.73 -4.10
CA VAL A 226 -4.68 16.36 -4.61
C VAL A 226 -5.30 16.34 -6.01
N ASP A 227 -6.29 17.20 -6.26
CA ASP A 227 -6.93 17.37 -7.56
C ASP A 227 -5.94 17.64 -8.69
N GLU A 228 -5.05 18.62 -8.51
CA GLU A 228 -4.03 18.98 -9.51
C GLU A 228 -3.07 17.82 -9.74
N MET A 229 -2.62 17.17 -8.66
CA MET A 229 -1.73 16.02 -8.71
C MET A 229 -2.34 14.87 -9.52
N LEU A 230 -3.60 14.53 -9.24
CA LEU A 230 -4.33 13.46 -9.94
C LEU A 230 -4.66 13.83 -11.40
N LYS A 231 -5.01 15.10 -11.67
CA LYS A 231 -5.27 15.58 -13.03
C LYS A 231 -4.01 15.49 -13.89
N TRP A 232 -2.87 15.90 -13.36
CA TRP A 232 -1.58 15.81 -14.04
C TRP A 232 -1.18 14.36 -14.37
N ALA A 233 -1.37 13.44 -13.42
CA ALA A 233 -1.11 12.02 -13.67
C ALA A 233 -2.13 11.39 -14.66
N GLY A 234 -3.30 12.02 -14.83
CA GLY A 234 -4.42 11.49 -15.60
C GLY A 234 -5.23 10.44 -14.85
N LEU A 235 -5.24 10.50 -13.51
CA LEU A 235 -5.95 9.59 -12.60
C LEU A 235 -7.25 10.20 -12.04
N TYR A 236 -7.42 11.52 -12.14
CA TYR A 236 -8.56 12.23 -11.53
C TYR A 236 -9.93 11.66 -11.92
N ASN A 237 -10.16 11.35 -13.20
CA ASN A 237 -11.46 10.85 -13.66
C ASN A 237 -11.85 9.51 -13.01
N LEU A 238 -10.88 8.67 -12.62
CA LEU A 238 -11.17 7.43 -11.91
C LEU A 238 -11.73 7.68 -10.49
N THR A 239 -11.61 8.89 -9.95
CA THR A 239 -12.16 9.26 -8.64
C THR A 239 -13.58 9.83 -8.72
N THR A 240 -14.10 10.10 -9.92
CA THR A 240 -15.41 10.73 -10.10
C THR A 240 -16.54 9.73 -10.32
N ARG A 241 -16.22 8.46 -10.52
CA ARG A 241 -17.17 7.38 -10.85
C ARG A 241 -16.87 6.11 -10.06
N THR A 242 -17.86 5.22 -9.99
CA THR A 242 -17.70 3.92 -9.31
C THR A 242 -16.80 3.00 -10.12
N LEU A 243 -16.11 2.07 -9.45
CA LEU A 243 -15.36 1.01 -10.12
C LEU A 243 -16.27 0.20 -11.04
N GLN A 244 -17.51 -0.08 -10.62
CA GLN A 244 -18.47 -0.81 -11.44
C GLN A 244 -18.74 -0.12 -12.78
N ASP A 245 -18.93 1.20 -12.78
CA ASP A 245 -19.17 1.96 -14.01
C ASP A 245 -17.93 1.93 -14.93
N GLU A 246 -16.74 2.18 -14.36
CA GLU A 246 -15.48 2.15 -15.11
C GLU A 246 -15.19 0.78 -15.74
N LEU A 247 -15.48 -0.31 -15.02
CA LEU A 247 -15.30 -1.67 -15.54
C LEU A 247 -16.35 -2.06 -16.58
N THR A 248 -17.59 -1.60 -16.41
CA THR A 248 -18.67 -1.81 -17.38
C THR A 248 -18.36 -1.12 -18.70
N ASP A 249 -17.82 0.12 -18.66
CA ASP A 249 -17.49 0.89 -19.86
C ASP A 249 -16.37 0.26 -20.70
N VAL A 250 -15.40 -0.41 -20.07
CA VAL A 250 -14.38 -1.21 -20.79
C VAL A 250 -14.90 -2.57 -21.23
N GLY A 251 -16.20 -2.84 -21.06
CA GLY A 251 -16.89 -4.06 -21.47
C GLY A 251 -16.49 -5.29 -20.67
N MET A 252 -16.14 -5.13 -19.39
CA MET A 252 -15.85 -6.25 -18.49
C MET A 252 -17.12 -7.03 -18.17
N SER A 253 -17.05 -8.36 -18.12
CA SER A 253 -18.25 -9.17 -17.87
C SER A 253 -18.82 -8.94 -16.46
N PRO A 254 -20.15 -8.84 -16.31
CA PRO A 254 -20.78 -8.73 -15.00
C PRO A 254 -20.42 -9.89 -14.06
N LEU A 255 -20.17 -11.08 -14.59
CA LEU A 255 -19.74 -12.24 -13.81
C LEU A 255 -18.38 -12.01 -13.15
N LEU A 256 -17.39 -11.52 -13.90
CA LEU A 256 -16.06 -11.23 -13.33
C LEU A 256 -16.11 -10.05 -12.35
N ILE A 257 -16.93 -9.03 -12.62
CA ILE A 257 -17.14 -7.90 -11.71
C ILE A 257 -17.76 -8.37 -10.38
N ASN A 258 -18.86 -9.12 -10.45
CA ASN A 258 -19.63 -9.53 -9.27
C ASN A 258 -18.93 -10.63 -8.45
N GLU A 259 -18.01 -11.38 -9.05
CA GLU A 259 -17.26 -12.42 -8.34
C GLU A 259 -15.84 -11.98 -8.03
N LEU A 260 -14.93 -12.04 -9.00
CA LEU A 260 -13.50 -11.87 -8.74
C LEU A 260 -13.13 -10.45 -8.30
N VAL A 261 -13.62 -9.42 -8.99
CA VAL A 261 -13.34 -8.01 -8.65
C VAL A 261 -13.96 -7.65 -7.31
N THR A 262 -15.20 -8.07 -7.06
CA THR A 262 -15.90 -7.86 -5.78
C THR A 262 -15.15 -8.54 -4.63
N VAL A 263 -14.69 -9.78 -4.81
CA VAL A 263 -13.89 -10.46 -3.78
C VAL A 263 -12.58 -9.72 -3.51
N ILE A 264 -11.87 -9.27 -4.54
CA ILE A 264 -10.59 -8.55 -4.39
C ILE A 264 -10.81 -7.22 -3.63
N THR A 265 -11.81 -6.44 -4.01
CA THR A 265 -12.15 -5.16 -3.36
C THR A 265 -12.60 -5.34 -1.90
N ARG A 266 -13.38 -6.38 -1.62
CA ARG A 266 -13.78 -6.72 -0.25
C ARG A 266 -12.61 -7.17 0.62
N ILE A 267 -11.65 -7.92 0.08
CA ILE A 267 -10.45 -8.34 0.81
C ILE A 267 -9.55 -7.14 1.11
N ASN A 268 -9.29 -6.29 0.12
CA ASN A 268 -8.28 -5.25 0.23
C ASN A 268 -8.80 -3.96 0.89
N TYR A 269 -10.08 -3.62 0.70
CA TYR A 269 -10.66 -2.36 1.19
C TYR A 269 -11.90 -2.55 2.05
N GLY A 270 -12.40 -3.78 2.20
CA GLY A 270 -13.66 -4.03 2.90
C GLY A 270 -14.85 -3.38 2.18
N GLN A 271 -14.75 -3.04 0.89
CA GLN A 271 -15.78 -2.32 0.14
C GLN A 271 -16.13 -3.06 -1.15
N SER A 272 -17.31 -2.80 -1.70
CA SER A 272 -17.75 -3.39 -2.96
C SER A 272 -17.24 -2.59 -4.17
N VAL A 273 -17.60 -3.04 -5.37
CA VAL A 273 -17.32 -2.34 -6.63
C VAL A 273 -18.03 -0.97 -6.77
N LEU A 274 -18.85 -0.58 -5.79
CA LEU A 274 -19.42 0.77 -5.71
C LEU A 274 -18.43 1.81 -5.16
N MET A 275 -17.24 1.39 -4.69
CA MET A 275 -16.14 2.28 -4.35
C MET A 275 -15.64 3.08 -5.57
N SER A 276 -14.86 4.14 -5.36
CA SER A 276 -14.29 4.92 -6.46
C SER A 276 -13.42 4.06 -7.40
N GLY A 277 -13.44 4.37 -8.70
CA GLY A 277 -12.69 3.66 -9.71
C GLY A 277 -11.18 3.61 -9.43
N LEU A 278 -10.59 4.68 -8.89
CA LEU A 278 -9.14 4.72 -8.61
C LEU A 278 -8.77 3.80 -7.45
N ALA A 279 -9.45 3.90 -6.32
CA ALA A 279 -9.21 3.01 -5.18
C ALA A 279 -9.51 1.55 -5.56
N GLY A 280 -10.51 1.32 -6.40
CA GLY A 280 -10.79 0.04 -7.03
C GLY A 280 -9.65 -0.50 -7.91
N ALA A 281 -9.08 0.33 -8.79
CA ALA A 281 -7.93 -0.03 -9.61
C ALA A 281 -6.70 -0.38 -8.76
N VAL A 282 -6.45 0.40 -7.70
CA VAL A 282 -5.38 0.13 -6.73
C VAL A 282 -5.63 -1.19 -5.98
N SER A 283 -6.89 -1.49 -5.64
CA SER A 283 -7.28 -2.77 -5.06
C SER A 283 -6.94 -3.94 -5.98
N LEU A 284 -7.26 -3.83 -7.27
CA LEU A 284 -6.97 -4.85 -8.26
C LEU A 284 -5.46 -5.02 -8.47
N ALA A 285 -4.68 -3.94 -8.51
CA ALA A 285 -3.22 -4.00 -8.56
C ALA A 285 -2.63 -4.79 -7.37
N GLY A 286 -3.21 -4.64 -6.18
CA GLY A 286 -2.85 -5.39 -4.97
C GLY A 286 -3.21 -6.88 -4.98
N SER A 287 -3.71 -7.41 -6.10
CA SER A 287 -4.03 -8.84 -6.28
C SER A 287 -3.23 -9.53 -7.40
N GLY A 288 -2.35 -8.78 -8.08
CA GLY A 288 -1.48 -9.24 -9.15
C GLY A 288 -0.34 -10.17 -8.71
N GLY A 289 0.54 -10.53 -9.64
CA GLY A 289 1.74 -11.34 -9.36
C GLY A 289 2.87 -10.52 -8.73
N GLY A 290 3.84 -11.22 -8.11
CA GLY A 290 5.06 -10.58 -7.58
C GLY A 290 4.87 -9.75 -6.32
N LEU A 291 3.73 -9.92 -5.63
CA LEU A 291 3.45 -9.26 -4.35
C LEU A 291 4.40 -9.77 -3.27
N TRP A 292 4.89 -8.85 -2.42
CA TRP A 292 5.89 -9.15 -1.40
C TRP A 292 5.61 -8.42 -0.08
N ALA A 293 6.39 -8.74 0.95
CA ALA A 293 6.35 -8.08 2.26
C ALA A 293 7.74 -8.13 2.90
N ILE A 294 7.99 -7.29 3.90
CA ILE A 294 9.22 -7.32 4.68
C ILE A 294 9.19 -8.45 5.72
N GLU A 295 10.28 -9.20 5.82
CA GLU A 295 10.47 -10.20 6.89
C GLU A 295 10.51 -9.49 8.25
N GLY A 296 9.69 -9.91 9.22
CA GLY A 296 9.54 -9.23 10.51
C GLY A 296 8.54 -8.05 10.50
N GLY A 297 8.06 -7.67 9.31
CA GLY A 297 6.94 -6.76 9.11
C GLY A 297 7.32 -5.42 8.48
N ASN A 298 6.36 -4.86 7.75
CA ASN A 298 6.50 -3.68 6.92
C ASN A 298 6.79 -2.43 7.76
N TRP A 299 6.35 -2.38 9.03
CA TRP A 299 6.60 -1.24 9.95
C TRP A 299 8.08 -0.84 10.04
N GLN A 300 8.99 -1.78 9.79
CA GLN A 300 10.43 -1.54 9.74
C GLN A 300 10.83 -0.46 8.74
N MET A 301 10.07 -0.28 7.64
CA MET A 301 10.30 0.84 6.73
C MET A 301 10.10 2.17 7.46
N ALA A 302 8.98 2.36 8.16
CA ALA A 302 8.72 3.61 8.88
C ALA A 302 9.76 3.86 9.99
N ALA A 303 10.11 2.82 10.75
CA ALA A 303 11.13 2.90 11.80
C ALA A 303 12.51 3.28 11.24
N GLY A 304 12.95 2.60 10.18
CA GLY A 304 14.25 2.84 9.56
C GLY A 304 14.36 4.22 8.93
N LEU A 305 13.29 4.70 8.28
CA LEU A 305 13.25 6.04 7.70
C LEU A 305 13.39 7.13 8.78
N ILE A 306 12.67 7.01 9.91
CA ILE A 306 12.82 7.96 11.03
C ILE A 306 14.26 7.95 11.56
N ASN A 307 14.83 6.77 11.76
CA ASN A 307 16.18 6.61 12.29
C ASN A 307 17.26 7.22 11.37
N GLN A 308 17.13 7.10 10.05
CA GLN A 308 18.06 7.71 9.09
C GLN A 308 17.81 9.22 8.86
N SER A 309 16.70 9.76 9.39
CA SER A 309 16.32 11.16 9.16
C SER A 309 16.83 12.12 10.22
N ASP A 310 17.63 11.67 11.20
CA ASP A 310 18.07 12.50 12.34
C ASP A 310 16.87 13.28 12.95
N ALA A 311 15.78 12.54 13.20
CA ALA A 311 14.55 13.06 13.73
C ALA A 311 14.43 12.73 15.22
N GLU A 312 14.00 13.70 16.02
CA GLU A 312 13.67 13.49 17.43
C GLU A 312 12.28 12.85 17.51
N LEU A 313 12.24 11.57 17.89
CA LEU A 313 11.00 10.80 17.97
C LEU A 313 10.40 10.86 19.39
N HIS A 314 9.19 11.39 19.49
CA HIS A 314 8.38 11.46 20.70
C HIS A 314 7.30 10.39 20.68
N LEU A 315 7.58 9.25 21.34
CA LEU A 315 6.60 8.18 21.55
C LEU A 315 5.68 8.47 22.74
N HIS A 316 4.51 7.84 22.74
CA HIS A 316 3.48 7.99 23.76
C HIS A 316 3.09 9.47 23.97
N GLU A 317 3.08 10.25 22.88
CA GLU A 317 2.86 11.69 22.91
C GLU A 317 1.91 12.08 21.78
N GLU A 318 0.69 12.43 22.15
CA GLU A 318 -0.34 12.84 21.20
C GLU A 318 -0.40 14.37 21.15
N ILE A 319 -0.40 14.93 19.94
CA ILE A 319 -0.65 16.35 19.74
C ILE A 319 -2.15 16.58 19.73
N ILE A 320 -2.63 17.46 20.61
CA ILE A 320 -4.05 17.75 20.82
C ILE A 320 -4.48 19.09 20.22
N SER A 321 -3.54 20.00 20.00
CA SER A 321 -3.81 21.28 19.34
C SER A 321 -2.62 21.80 18.55
N ILE A 322 -2.94 22.55 17.49
CA ILE A 322 -1.98 23.25 16.63
C ILE A 322 -2.49 24.69 16.48
N ALA A 323 -1.75 25.66 17.02
CA ALA A 323 -2.06 27.08 16.96
C ALA A 323 -1.05 27.81 16.08
N ASN A 324 -1.51 28.50 15.05
CA ASN A 324 -0.69 29.38 14.22
C ASN A 324 -0.54 30.75 14.93
N LEU A 325 0.70 31.11 15.28
CA LEU A 325 1.04 32.36 15.97
C LEU A 325 1.69 33.40 15.03
N GLY A 326 1.56 33.22 13.71
CA GLY A 326 2.12 34.07 12.67
C GLY A 326 3.43 33.53 12.13
N ASP A 327 4.50 33.61 12.94
CA ASP A 327 5.85 33.18 12.50
C ASP A 327 6.08 31.67 12.68
N TYR A 328 5.34 31.02 13.57
CA TYR A 328 5.46 29.59 13.88
C TYR A 328 4.14 29.02 14.39
N TYR A 329 4.06 27.69 14.44
CA TYR A 329 2.99 26.93 15.06
C TYR A 329 3.40 26.50 16.47
N GLU A 330 2.48 26.66 17.42
CA GLU A 330 2.57 26.03 18.73
C GLU A 330 1.76 24.73 18.74
N LEU A 331 2.44 23.60 18.99
CA LEU A 331 1.83 22.28 19.13
C LEU A 331 1.77 21.90 20.60
N SER A 332 0.57 21.68 21.14
CA SER A 332 0.40 21.22 22.53
C SER A 332 0.17 19.71 22.57
N SER A 333 0.83 19.03 23.51
CA SER A 333 0.77 17.57 23.65
C SER A 333 0.01 17.11 24.89
N THR A 334 -0.42 15.84 24.90
CA THR A 334 -1.02 15.16 26.07
C THR A 334 -0.10 15.09 27.28
N LYS A 335 1.21 15.35 27.12
CA LYS A 335 2.17 15.43 28.23
C LYS A 335 2.26 16.83 28.85
N GLY A 336 1.39 17.76 28.46
CA GLY A 336 1.41 19.15 28.95
C GLY A 336 2.60 19.95 28.43
N LYS A 337 3.23 19.51 27.34
CA LYS A 337 4.34 20.22 26.67
C LYS A 337 3.82 21.02 25.49
N SER A 338 4.51 22.12 25.19
CA SER A 338 4.32 22.91 23.97
C SER A 338 5.60 22.89 23.14
N TYR A 339 5.44 22.83 21.82
CA TYR A 339 6.52 22.80 20.85
C TYR A 339 6.32 23.90 19.82
N SER A 340 7.33 24.74 19.60
CA SER A 340 7.34 25.76 18.55
C SER A 340 7.96 25.20 17.28
N CYS A 341 7.23 25.29 16.17
CA CYS A 341 7.65 24.73 14.88
C CYS A 341 7.30 25.70 13.75
N GLU A 342 8.24 26.06 12.88
CA GLU A 342 7.95 26.91 11.73
C GLU A 342 7.13 26.18 10.66
N VAL A 343 7.18 24.83 10.64
CA VAL A 343 6.38 23.98 9.76
C VAL A 343 5.71 22.88 10.56
N ALA A 344 4.43 22.62 10.28
CA ALA A 344 3.66 21.52 10.86
C ALA A 344 3.12 20.60 9.77
N VAL A 345 3.27 19.29 9.93
CA VAL A 345 2.82 18.27 8.99
C VAL A 345 1.96 17.24 9.70
N VAL A 346 0.68 17.18 9.34
CA VAL A 346 -0.27 16.20 9.85
C VAL A 346 -0.21 14.95 8.96
N ALA A 347 0.20 13.81 9.54
CA ALA A 347 0.30 12.52 8.89
C ALA A 347 -0.58 11.44 9.58
N THR A 348 -1.69 11.89 10.15
CA THR A 348 -2.71 11.08 10.83
C THR A 348 -4.10 11.47 10.33
N PRO A 349 -5.06 10.54 10.18
CA PRO A 349 -6.40 10.86 9.71
C PRO A 349 -7.12 11.81 10.68
N LEU A 350 -7.47 12.99 10.20
CA LEU A 350 -8.19 14.02 10.97
C LEU A 350 -9.65 13.65 11.28
N ASP A 351 -10.20 12.65 10.61
CA ASP A 351 -11.55 12.13 10.89
C ASP A 351 -11.62 11.27 12.16
N GLU A 352 -10.47 10.76 12.63
CA GLU A 352 -10.36 9.85 13.78
C GLU A 352 -9.84 10.55 15.05
N LEU A 353 -9.28 11.75 14.89
CA LEU A 353 -8.63 12.48 15.97
C LEU A 353 -9.22 13.87 16.09
N ASN A 354 -9.36 14.33 17.34
CA ASN A 354 -9.91 15.65 17.64
C ASN A 354 -8.79 16.67 17.89
N ILE A 355 -7.91 16.87 16.90
CA ILE A 355 -6.87 17.91 16.97
C ILE A 355 -7.54 19.27 16.81
N GLN A 356 -7.36 20.16 17.77
CA GLN A 356 -7.89 21.53 17.70
C GLN A 356 -6.95 22.43 16.91
N PHE A 357 -7.49 23.11 15.89
CA PHE A 357 -6.72 24.06 15.09
C PHE A 357 -7.12 25.50 15.43
N THR A 358 -6.13 26.36 15.62
CA THR A 358 -6.35 27.81 15.82
C THR A 358 -5.49 28.59 14.82
N PRO A 359 -6.07 29.28 13.83
CA PRO A 359 -7.49 29.30 13.48
C PRO A 359 -8.00 27.91 13.01
N PRO A 360 -9.32 27.66 13.04
CA PRO A 360 -9.88 26.41 12.56
C PRO A 360 -9.56 26.15 11.08
N VAL A 361 -9.21 24.91 10.74
CA VAL A 361 -9.02 24.46 9.35
C VAL A 361 -10.27 23.76 8.83
N SER A 362 -10.51 23.84 7.53
CA SER A 362 -11.64 23.17 6.88
C SER A 362 -11.15 21.96 6.07
N VAL A 363 -11.54 20.76 6.50
CA VAL A 363 -11.33 19.52 5.76
C VAL A 363 -12.67 18.88 5.42
N PRO A 364 -12.84 18.30 4.21
CA PRO A 364 -14.06 17.56 3.87
C PRO A 364 -14.30 16.44 4.88
N LYS A 365 -15.53 16.37 5.41
CA LYS A 365 -15.91 15.29 6.33
C LYS A 365 -15.86 13.96 5.60
N ARG A 366 -15.23 12.97 6.21
CA ARG A 366 -15.14 11.62 5.66
C ARG A 366 -15.51 10.59 6.71
N LYS A 367 -16.11 9.50 6.25
CA LYS A 367 -16.35 8.31 7.07
C LYS A 367 -15.25 7.31 6.78
N LEU A 368 -14.60 6.75 7.80
CA LEU A 368 -13.67 5.64 7.59
C LEU A 368 -14.40 4.29 7.58
N GLN A 369 -13.93 3.40 6.72
CA GLN A 369 -14.22 1.98 6.73
C GLN A 369 -13.31 1.32 7.77
N HIS A 370 -13.93 0.87 8.86
CA HIS A 370 -13.25 0.06 9.86
C HIS A 370 -13.10 -1.38 9.35
N THR A 371 -11.88 -1.89 9.40
CA THR A 371 -11.56 -3.28 9.10
C THR A 371 -11.27 -3.99 10.41
N HIS A 372 -12.22 -4.82 10.85
CA HIS A 372 -12.03 -5.68 12.00
C HIS A 372 -11.26 -6.92 11.55
N THR A 373 -10.02 -7.01 12.04
CA THR A 373 -9.14 -8.14 11.80
C THR A 373 -9.19 -9.08 13.00
N THR A 374 -9.65 -10.31 12.78
CA THR A 374 -9.64 -11.36 13.81
C THR A 374 -8.60 -12.41 13.46
N PHE A 375 -7.67 -12.66 14.37
CA PHE A 375 -6.70 -13.74 14.28
C PHE A 375 -7.15 -14.90 15.14
N VAL A 376 -7.15 -16.11 14.59
CA VAL A 376 -7.56 -17.31 15.32
C VAL A 376 -6.53 -18.40 15.11
N ARG A 377 -6.01 -18.97 16.19
CA ARG A 377 -5.34 -20.27 16.14
C ARG A 377 -6.40 -21.34 16.41
N GLY A 378 -6.62 -22.26 15.47
CA GLY A 378 -7.64 -23.29 15.64
C GLY A 378 -7.90 -24.14 14.40
N SER A 379 -9.10 -24.69 14.32
CA SER A 379 -9.57 -25.56 13.23
C SER A 379 -10.90 -25.05 12.68
N LEU A 380 -10.98 -24.82 11.37
CA LEU A 380 -12.25 -24.44 10.73
C LEU A 380 -13.29 -25.56 10.84
N ASN A 381 -14.57 -25.21 10.80
CA ASN A 381 -15.70 -26.12 10.73
C ASN A 381 -16.17 -26.28 9.27
N PRO A 382 -15.90 -27.41 8.58
CA PRO A 382 -16.30 -27.60 7.18
C PRO A 382 -17.81 -27.45 6.95
N VAL A 383 -18.63 -27.81 7.94
CA VAL A 383 -20.09 -27.73 7.84
C VAL A 383 -20.57 -26.29 7.68
N TYR A 384 -19.88 -25.33 8.29
CA TYR A 384 -20.20 -23.90 8.13
C TYR A 384 -20.10 -23.45 6.67
N PHE A 385 -19.17 -24.03 5.91
CA PHE A 385 -18.92 -23.68 4.51
C PHE A 385 -19.65 -24.59 3.51
N GLY A 386 -20.65 -25.35 3.97
CA GLY A 386 -21.44 -26.23 3.12
C GLY A 386 -20.73 -27.53 2.72
N PHE A 387 -19.65 -27.91 3.42
CA PHE A 387 -18.94 -29.16 3.18
C PHE A 387 -19.32 -30.27 4.15
N SER A 388 -19.16 -31.52 3.72
CA SER A 388 -19.08 -32.67 4.63
C SER A 388 -17.78 -32.58 5.45
N ARG A 389 -17.76 -33.22 6.63
CA ARG A 389 -16.64 -33.14 7.61
C ARG A 389 -15.26 -33.52 7.04
N ALA A 390 -15.20 -34.23 5.92
CA ALA A 390 -13.95 -34.73 5.32
C ALA A 390 -13.36 -33.82 4.23
N THR A 391 -14.01 -32.70 3.87
CA THR A 391 -13.54 -31.85 2.75
C THR A 391 -12.62 -30.74 3.22
N LYS A 392 -11.51 -30.52 2.51
CA LYS A 392 -10.59 -29.39 2.76
C LYS A 392 -11.19 -28.07 2.27
N ILE A 393 -11.23 -27.08 3.15
CA ILE A 393 -11.64 -25.71 2.85
C ILE A 393 -10.48 -25.00 2.13
N PRO A 394 -10.75 -24.15 1.11
CA PRO A 394 -9.71 -23.34 0.48
C PRO A 394 -8.95 -22.47 1.50
N GLU A 395 -7.66 -22.28 1.26
CA GLU A 395 -6.77 -21.52 2.14
C GLU A 395 -7.08 -20.02 2.16
N LEU A 396 -7.70 -19.52 1.10
CA LEU A 396 -8.32 -18.21 1.04
C LEU A 396 -9.79 -18.37 0.68
N VAL A 397 -10.67 -18.05 1.63
CA VAL A 397 -12.10 -17.89 1.38
C VAL A 397 -12.38 -16.40 1.20
N GLY A 398 -12.71 -16.00 -0.02
CA GLY A 398 -13.25 -14.68 -0.33
C GLY A 398 -14.77 -14.74 -0.47
N THR A 399 -15.46 -13.65 -0.17
CA THR A 399 -16.93 -13.63 -0.15
C THR A 399 -17.50 -12.66 -1.17
N LEU A 400 -18.67 -12.99 -1.71
CA LEU A 400 -19.47 -12.05 -2.49
C LEU A 400 -20.00 -10.91 -1.60
N GLU A 401 -20.44 -9.82 -2.22
CA GLU A 401 -21.08 -8.71 -1.52
C GLU A 401 -22.53 -9.08 -1.17
N ASP A 402 -22.77 -9.45 0.09
CA ASP A 402 -24.10 -9.69 0.64
C ASP A 402 -24.14 -9.24 2.12
N PRO A 403 -25.16 -8.48 2.55
CA PRO A 403 -25.26 -7.98 3.92
C PRO A 403 -25.40 -9.10 4.98
N ASN A 404 -25.82 -10.31 4.59
CA ASN A 404 -25.96 -11.45 5.50
C ASN A 404 -24.65 -12.21 5.69
N ILE A 405 -23.62 -11.95 4.88
CA ILE A 405 -22.32 -12.59 5.03
C ILE A 405 -21.47 -11.79 6.03
N PRO A 406 -21.06 -12.39 7.17
CA PRO A 406 -20.51 -11.62 8.28
C PRO A 406 -19.01 -11.27 8.17
N PHE A 407 -18.31 -11.78 7.16
CA PHE A 407 -16.88 -11.51 6.93
C PHE A 407 -16.60 -11.27 5.44
N SER A 408 -15.56 -10.49 5.16
CA SER A 408 -15.04 -10.27 3.80
C SER A 408 -14.18 -11.44 3.35
N SER A 409 -13.31 -11.95 4.22
CA SER A 409 -12.46 -13.10 3.91
C SER A 409 -11.92 -13.82 5.14
N ILE A 410 -11.53 -15.08 4.93
CA ILE A 410 -10.76 -15.90 5.87
C ILE A 410 -9.54 -16.42 5.12
N SER A 411 -8.33 -16.21 5.66
CA SER A 411 -7.09 -16.70 5.07
C SER A 411 -6.24 -17.46 6.06
N VAL A 412 -5.59 -18.53 5.61
CA VAL A 412 -4.57 -19.25 6.36
C VAL A 412 -3.28 -18.43 6.32
N LEU A 413 -2.73 -18.10 7.50
CA LEU A 413 -1.43 -17.44 7.65
C LEU A 413 -0.29 -18.43 7.81
N LYS A 414 -0.54 -19.50 8.58
CA LYS A 414 0.44 -20.56 8.86
C LYS A 414 -0.30 -21.84 9.24
N LYS A 415 0.15 -22.97 8.71
CA LYS A 415 -0.28 -24.31 9.15
C LYS A 415 0.65 -24.80 10.25
N HIS A 416 0.06 -25.27 11.35
CA HIS A 416 0.81 -25.87 12.47
C HIS A 416 0.84 -27.39 12.34
N ASN A 417 -0.26 -27.98 11.88
CA ASN A 417 -0.40 -29.40 11.58
C ASN A 417 -1.58 -29.60 10.60
N GLU A 418 -2.00 -30.85 10.37
CA GLU A 418 -3.09 -31.18 9.43
C GLU A 418 -4.46 -30.60 9.83
N LYS A 419 -4.68 -30.32 11.12
CA LYS A 419 -5.97 -29.87 11.65
C LYS A 419 -5.94 -28.41 12.10
N GLU A 420 -4.79 -27.92 12.54
CA GLU A 420 -4.65 -26.63 13.19
C GLU A 420 -3.86 -25.64 12.33
N SER A 421 -4.36 -24.41 12.23
CA SER A 421 -3.72 -23.31 11.54
C SER A 421 -3.97 -21.99 12.26
N THR A 422 -3.12 -21.01 11.99
CA THR A 422 -3.40 -19.61 12.28
C THR A 422 -4.15 -19.00 11.10
N PHE A 423 -5.29 -18.37 11.38
CA PHE A 423 -6.14 -17.71 10.41
C PHE A 423 -6.17 -16.20 10.63
N LYS A 424 -6.36 -15.45 9.54
CA LYS A 424 -6.72 -14.03 9.54
C LYS A 424 -8.11 -13.88 8.92
N ILE A 425 -8.98 -13.16 9.60
CA ILE A 425 -10.35 -12.90 9.16
C ILE A 425 -10.53 -11.40 9.04
N PHE A 426 -10.98 -10.94 7.88
CA PHE A 426 -11.40 -9.55 7.69
C PHE A 426 -12.91 -9.45 7.71
N SER A 427 -13.43 -8.47 8.43
CA SER A 427 -14.86 -8.22 8.59
C SER A 427 -15.13 -6.73 8.76
N ARG A 428 -16.34 -6.29 8.40
CA ARG A 428 -16.77 -4.88 8.58
C ARG A 428 -17.28 -4.58 9.98
N GLN A 429 -17.44 -5.60 10.82
CA GLN A 429 -17.98 -5.51 12.18
C GLN A 429 -17.21 -6.47 13.11
N PRO A 430 -17.15 -6.20 14.43
CA PRO A 430 -16.52 -7.11 15.38
C PRO A 430 -17.16 -8.51 15.34
N MET A 431 -16.34 -9.56 15.31
CA MET A 431 -16.85 -10.94 15.32
C MET A 431 -17.12 -11.42 16.74
N ALA A 432 -18.40 -11.64 17.05
CA ALA A 432 -18.85 -12.25 18.30
C ALA A 432 -18.35 -13.71 18.42
N ASP A 433 -18.10 -14.16 19.64
CA ASP A 433 -17.64 -15.53 19.90
C ASP A 433 -18.62 -16.59 19.40
N THR A 434 -19.93 -16.36 19.52
CA THR A 434 -20.97 -17.26 19.00
C THR A 434 -20.89 -17.47 17.48
N LEU A 435 -20.43 -16.46 16.72
CA LEU A 435 -20.19 -16.61 15.29
C LEU A 435 -18.89 -17.37 15.04
N LEU A 436 -17.83 -17.05 15.78
CA LEU A 436 -16.55 -17.76 15.65
C LEU A 436 -16.69 -19.24 16.02
N ASP A 437 -17.51 -19.61 17.01
CA ASP A 437 -17.80 -21.00 17.36
C ASP A 437 -18.62 -21.75 16.31
N LYS A 438 -19.28 -21.02 15.39
CA LYS A 438 -19.87 -21.63 14.19
C LYS A 438 -18.83 -21.86 13.11
N ILE A 439 -17.93 -20.88 12.90
CA ILE A 439 -16.89 -20.91 11.87
C ILE A 439 -15.76 -21.90 12.20
N PHE A 440 -15.44 -22.05 13.49
CA PHE A 440 -14.35 -22.89 13.99
C PHE A 440 -14.89 -24.05 14.81
N SER A 441 -14.38 -25.25 14.56
CA SER A 441 -14.66 -26.43 15.39
C SER A 441 -13.85 -26.45 16.69
N ALA A 442 -12.70 -25.77 16.71
CA ALA A 442 -11.87 -25.54 17.89
C ALA A 442 -11.11 -24.22 17.76
N ARG A 443 -10.95 -23.49 18.87
CA ARG A 443 -10.17 -22.24 18.96
C ARG A 443 -9.26 -22.32 20.19
N ASN A 444 -7.98 -22.08 19.98
CA ASN A 444 -6.95 -22.10 21.04
C ASN A 444 -6.59 -20.68 21.47
N GLU A 445 -6.55 -19.75 20.52
CA GLU A 445 -6.18 -18.36 20.76
C GLU A 445 -6.99 -17.47 19.80
N THR A 446 -7.44 -16.30 20.27
CA THR A 446 -8.15 -15.33 19.43
C THR A 446 -7.72 -13.91 19.77
N ILE A 447 -7.24 -13.18 18.77
CA ILE A 447 -6.85 -11.77 18.90
C ILE A 447 -7.73 -10.96 17.94
N ARG A 448 -8.26 -9.82 18.39
CA ARG A 448 -9.11 -8.94 17.60
C ARG A 448 -8.50 -7.55 17.55
N ILE A 449 -8.45 -6.97 16.35
CA ILE A 449 -8.00 -5.60 16.15
C ILE A 449 -9.02 -4.86 15.28
N ASP A 450 -9.24 -3.61 15.62
CA ASP A 450 -9.98 -2.66 14.81
C ASP A 450 -9.02 -1.63 14.19
N TRP A 451 -9.12 -1.48 12.88
CA TRP A 451 -8.39 -0.48 12.11
C TRP A 451 -9.36 0.45 11.41
N ALA A 452 -9.28 1.74 11.68
CA ALA A 452 -9.79 2.76 10.78
C ALA A 452 -8.90 2.77 9.52
N ALA A 453 -9.15 1.80 8.63
CA ALA A 453 -8.17 1.34 7.67
C ALA A 453 -8.14 2.24 6.43
N TYR A 454 -9.33 2.57 5.91
CA TYR A 454 -9.50 3.27 4.64
C TYR A 454 -10.66 4.25 4.71
N PRO A 455 -10.68 5.30 3.87
CA PRO A 455 -11.90 6.02 3.55
C PRO A 455 -13.03 5.10 3.07
N HIS A 456 -14.26 5.44 3.40
CA HIS A 456 -15.38 5.02 2.56
C HIS A 456 -15.34 5.82 1.26
N TYR A 457 -15.04 5.15 0.16
CA TYR A 457 -14.97 5.78 -1.15
C TYR A 457 -16.37 5.92 -1.72
N LYS A 458 -16.76 7.16 -2.02
CA LYS A 458 -18.06 7.53 -2.57
C LYS A 458 -17.84 8.57 -3.67
N PRO A 459 -17.75 8.11 -4.93
CA PRO A 459 -17.56 9.04 -6.04
C PRO A 459 -18.79 9.96 -6.23
N PRO A 460 -18.59 11.23 -6.64
CA PRO A 460 -17.28 11.85 -6.87
C PRO A 460 -16.56 12.14 -5.54
N GLU A 461 -15.28 11.75 -5.48
CA GLU A 461 -14.45 12.02 -4.30
C GLU A 461 -14.19 13.51 -4.14
N ILE A 462 -14.09 13.95 -2.88
CA ILE A 462 -13.75 15.33 -2.51
C ILE A 462 -12.47 15.28 -1.67
N PHE A 463 -11.48 16.07 -2.04
CA PHE A 463 -10.17 16.05 -1.42
C PHE A 463 -9.96 17.26 -0.49
N ALA A 464 -9.26 17.03 0.61
CA ALA A 464 -8.60 18.12 1.32
C ALA A 464 -7.41 18.63 0.47
N PRO A 465 -7.03 19.91 0.58
CA PRO A 465 -5.76 20.37 0.02
C PRO A 465 -4.58 19.75 0.78
N PHE A 466 -3.39 19.73 0.16
CA PHE A 466 -2.17 19.38 0.89
C PHE A 466 -1.75 20.49 1.86
N ILE A 467 -2.16 21.74 1.63
CA ILE A 467 -1.90 22.91 2.48
C ILE A 467 -3.22 23.34 3.13
N LEU A 468 -3.33 23.21 4.45
CA LEU A 468 -4.59 23.41 5.16
C LEU A 468 -4.93 24.88 5.46
N ASP A 469 -3.93 25.74 5.60
CA ASP A 469 -4.09 27.13 6.02
C ASP A 469 -3.48 28.15 5.05
N GLY A 470 -3.07 27.69 3.86
CA GLY A 470 -2.38 28.50 2.86
C GLY A 470 -0.92 28.84 3.19
N GLN A 471 -0.39 28.39 4.34
CA GLN A 471 0.95 28.70 4.81
C GLN A 471 1.82 27.42 4.85
N HIS A 472 2.11 26.90 6.05
CA HIS A 472 3.05 25.79 6.30
C HIS A 472 2.45 24.71 7.22
N LEU A 473 1.12 24.61 7.24
CA LEU A 473 0.40 23.47 7.81
C LEU A 473 0.00 22.49 6.69
N TYR A 474 0.64 21.34 6.65
CA TYR A 474 0.48 20.36 5.57
C TYR A 474 -0.29 19.10 6.03
N TYR A 475 -1.00 18.43 5.11
CA TYR A 475 -1.78 17.23 5.40
C TYR A 475 -1.49 16.08 4.44
N VAL A 476 -0.75 15.06 4.92
CA VAL A 476 -0.35 13.89 4.11
C VAL A 476 -1.56 13.04 3.71
N ASN A 477 -2.48 12.79 4.65
CA ASN A 477 -3.61 11.89 4.43
C ASN A 477 -4.71 12.52 3.55
N ALA A 478 -4.53 13.75 3.06
CA ALA A 478 -5.38 14.35 2.04
C ALA A 478 -5.54 13.45 0.80
N PHE A 479 -4.47 12.73 0.43
CA PHE A 479 -4.46 11.84 -0.73
C PHE A 479 -5.30 10.55 -0.54
N GLU A 480 -5.65 10.19 0.69
CA GLU A 480 -6.27 8.89 0.97
C GLU A 480 -7.63 8.68 0.32
N ASN A 481 -8.39 9.76 0.04
CA ASN A 481 -9.65 9.67 -0.72
C ASN A 481 -9.43 9.20 -2.16
N ALA A 482 -8.21 9.34 -2.69
CA ALA A 482 -7.88 8.90 -4.04
C ALA A 482 -7.64 7.39 -4.03
N ALA A 483 -6.75 6.95 -3.14
CA ALA A 483 -6.53 5.57 -2.73
C ALA A 483 -5.58 5.56 -1.53
N SER A 484 -5.87 4.75 -0.51
CA SER A 484 -5.04 4.64 0.70
C SER A 484 -4.19 3.37 0.68
N THR A 485 -2.88 3.55 0.54
CA THR A 485 -1.85 2.50 0.60
C THR A 485 -0.57 3.05 1.23
N MET A 486 0.39 2.16 1.55
CA MET A 486 1.73 2.60 1.96
C MET A 486 2.39 3.47 0.90
N GLU A 487 2.27 3.08 -0.37
CA GLU A 487 2.94 3.78 -1.47
C GLU A 487 2.34 5.14 -1.77
N THR A 488 1.01 5.25 -1.81
CA THR A 488 0.32 6.53 -2.03
C THR A 488 0.62 7.53 -0.91
N SER A 489 0.76 7.04 0.33
CA SER A 489 1.20 7.86 1.46
C SER A 489 2.63 8.36 1.29
N ALA A 490 3.55 7.53 0.79
CA ALA A 490 4.92 7.91 0.49
C ALA A 490 5.01 8.93 -0.66
N VAL A 491 4.23 8.74 -1.73
CA VAL A 491 4.11 9.68 -2.85
C VAL A 491 3.58 11.04 -2.40
N ALA A 492 2.54 11.05 -1.55
CA ALA A 492 2.00 12.29 -0.98
C ALA A 492 3.03 12.98 -0.06
N ALA A 493 3.75 12.20 0.75
CA ALA A 493 4.80 12.69 1.62
C ALA A 493 5.97 13.34 0.85
N GLU A 494 6.37 12.75 -0.28
CA GLU A 494 7.39 13.33 -1.16
C GLU A 494 6.94 14.68 -1.73
N ASN A 495 5.69 14.76 -2.20
CA ASN A 495 5.12 16.02 -2.69
C ASN A 495 5.11 17.10 -1.58
N ILE A 496 4.75 16.74 -0.35
CA ILE A 496 4.78 17.66 0.80
C ILE A 496 6.21 18.11 1.15
N ALA A 497 7.18 17.20 1.17
CA ALA A 497 8.57 17.57 1.40
C ALA A 497 9.08 18.55 0.33
N ARG A 498 8.67 18.37 -0.94
CA ARG A 498 8.98 19.29 -2.04
C ARG A 498 8.26 20.63 -1.90
N LEU A 499 7.02 20.66 -1.42
CA LEU A 499 6.31 21.90 -1.06
C LEU A 499 7.02 22.67 0.04
N ILE A 500 7.49 21.98 1.08
CA ILE A 500 8.23 22.60 2.19
C ILE A 500 9.56 23.16 1.67
N ALA A 501 10.32 22.36 0.90
CA ALA A 501 11.58 22.78 0.30
C ALA A 501 11.42 24.04 -0.58
N SER A 502 10.39 24.08 -1.43
CA SER A 502 10.16 25.20 -2.34
C SER A 502 9.62 26.44 -1.63
N ARG A 503 8.62 26.29 -0.76
CA ARG A 503 7.90 27.42 -0.15
C ARG A 503 8.63 28.01 1.06
N TYR A 504 9.26 27.18 1.88
CA TYR A 504 9.89 27.64 3.13
C TYR A 504 11.40 27.86 2.95
N PHE A 505 12.10 26.93 2.30
CA PHE A 505 13.56 27.03 2.12
C PHE A 505 13.97 27.73 0.81
N GLY A 506 13.01 28.14 -0.03
CA GLY A 506 13.26 28.85 -1.28
C GLY A 506 14.05 28.03 -2.32
N LYS A 507 14.06 26.69 -2.20
CA LYS A 507 14.85 25.80 -3.07
C LYS A 507 13.97 24.71 -3.67
N VAL A 508 13.87 24.71 -5.00
CA VAL A 508 13.55 23.49 -5.75
C VAL A 508 14.89 22.85 -6.09
N ILE A 509 15.39 21.94 -5.24
CA ILE A 509 16.63 21.24 -5.57
C ILE A 509 16.34 20.27 -6.72
N ALA A 510 16.73 20.65 -7.94
CA ALA A 510 16.99 19.70 -9.00
C ALA A 510 18.31 18.99 -8.66
N TYR A 511 18.25 17.80 -8.09
CA TYR A 511 19.48 17.06 -7.79
C TYR A 511 20.24 16.69 -9.08
N PRO A 512 21.58 16.72 -9.08
CA PRO A 512 22.38 16.20 -10.18
C PRO A 512 22.14 14.70 -10.31
N SER A 513 21.94 14.25 -11.54
CA SER A 513 21.88 12.86 -11.96
C SER A 513 23.18 12.12 -11.58
N ASN A 514 23.26 11.60 -10.36
CA ASN A 514 24.27 10.63 -9.93
C ASN A 514 23.66 9.64 -8.92
N LYS A 515 22.53 9.04 -9.31
CA LYS A 515 22.28 7.64 -9.01
C LYS A 515 22.13 6.99 -10.37
N ALA A 516 23.03 6.04 -10.63
CA ALA A 516 23.12 5.29 -11.86
C ALA A 516 21.72 4.94 -12.39
N THR A 517 21.54 5.14 -13.69
CA THR A 517 20.62 4.38 -14.52
C THR A 517 20.40 3.01 -13.90
N ALA A 518 19.23 2.82 -13.27
CA ALA A 518 18.64 1.49 -13.21
C ALA A 518 18.39 1.16 -14.67
N SER A 519 19.35 0.48 -15.28
CA SER A 519 19.28 0.08 -16.66
C SER A 519 17.97 -0.66 -16.84
N SER A 520 17.22 -0.22 -17.84
CA SER A 520 16.08 -0.93 -18.41
C SER A 520 16.53 -2.23 -19.13
N GLN A 521 17.51 -2.95 -18.57
CA GLN A 521 18.12 -4.16 -19.13
C GLN A 521 18.37 -5.26 -18.09
N ALA A 522 17.77 -5.20 -16.90
CA ALA A 522 17.86 -6.27 -15.91
C ALA A 522 16.49 -6.86 -15.50
N VAL A 523 15.51 -6.84 -16.41
CA VAL A 523 14.21 -7.52 -16.22
C VAL A 523 14.06 -8.77 -17.12
N ASP A 524 14.99 -9.01 -18.06
CA ASP A 524 14.96 -10.18 -18.96
C ASP A 524 15.85 -11.36 -18.52
N ALA A 525 16.48 -11.30 -17.35
CA ALA A 525 17.34 -12.38 -16.87
C ALA A 525 16.90 -12.86 -15.49
N HIS A 526 15.73 -13.51 -15.40
CA HIS A 526 15.42 -14.56 -14.40
C HIS A 526 14.15 -15.35 -14.79
N LEU A 527 13.93 -15.56 -16.09
CA LEU A 527 12.89 -16.46 -16.62
C LEU A 527 13.38 -17.90 -16.84
N ASP A 528 14.58 -18.25 -16.37
CA ASP A 528 15.05 -19.63 -16.29
C ASP A 528 15.59 -19.89 -14.88
N LEU A 529 14.69 -20.34 -14.00
CA LEU A 529 14.86 -21.47 -13.07
C LEU A 529 13.58 -21.70 -12.25
#